data_AF-A0A8S9KB69-F1
#
_entry.id   AF-A0A8S9KB69-F1
#
_cell.length_a   1.000
_cell.length_b   1.000
_cell.length_c   1.000
_cell.angle_alpha   90.00
_cell.angle_beta   90.00
_cell.angle_gamma   90.00
#
_symmetry.space_group_name_H-M   'P 1'
#
loop_
_entity.id
_entity.type
_entity.pdbx_description
1 polymer ?
#
loop_
_entity_poly.entity_id
_entity_poly.type
_entity_poly.pdbx_seq_one_letter_code
_entity_poly.pdbx_strand_id
1 'polypeptide(L)'
;MMDVESVMCECCGLTEDCTQHYISEVKANFAGKWLCGLCSEVVNDEVSRDLKQTTLEEALNAHVLFCGKFKANPAELVAAGMKQMLRRRSANFAGKWLCGLCSEVVNDEVSGDLKQTTLEEALNAHVLFCGKFKANPAELVAAGMKQMLRRRSGDMLPAKSKMFRRSKF
;
A
#
# COMPACT_ATOMS: atom_id res chain seq x y z
N MET A 1 -28.81 3.24 -2.03
CA MET A 1 -27.60 2.56 -2.56
C MET A 1 -26.64 3.69 -2.89
N MET A 2 -25.46 3.75 -2.27
CA MET A 2 -24.48 4.77 -2.66
C MET A 2 -23.80 4.26 -3.91
N ASP A 3 -23.96 4.97 -5.03
CA ASP A 3 -23.25 4.65 -6.26
C ASP A 3 -21.77 5.00 -6.09
N VAL A 4 -20.95 3.97 -6.28
CA VAL A 4 -19.49 4.05 -6.21
C VAL A 4 -18.95 4.06 -7.63
N GLU A 5 -18.11 5.04 -7.93
CA GLU A 5 -17.47 5.22 -9.23
C GLU A 5 -15.95 5.20 -9.08
N SER A 6 -15.27 4.72 -10.11
CA SER A 6 -13.81 4.71 -10.16
C SER A 6 -13.32 5.98 -10.87
N VAL A 7 -12.64 6.86 -10.15
CA VAL A 7 -12.25 8.19 -10.65
C VAL A 7 -10.73 8.38 -10.53
N MET A 8 -10.13 8.94 -11.57
CA MET A 8 -8.68 9.15 -11.66
C MET A 8 -8.31 10.55 -11.22
N CYS A 9 -7.39 10.65 -10.25
CA CYS A 9 -6.81 11.91 -9.78
C CYS A 9 -6.15 12.68 -10.92
N GLU A 10 -6.51 13.96 -11.06
CA GLU A 10 -6.00 14.84 -12.11
C GLU A 10 -4.54 15.28 -11.87
N CYS A 11 -4.03 15.12 -10.64
CA CYS A 11 -2.63 15.44 -10.32
C CYS A 11 -1.67 14.28 -10.63
N CYS A 12 -2.00 13.07 -10.17
CA CYS A 12 -1.03 11.97 -10.10
C CYS A 12 -1.48 10.68 -10.79
N GLY A 13 -2.69 10.65 -11.37
CA GLY A 13 -3.22 9.47 -12.07
C GLY A 13 -3.63 8.31 -11.15
N LEU A 14 -3.60 8.48 -9.82
CA LEU A 14 -4.14 7.47 -8.90
C LEU A 14 -5.65 7.36 -9.08
N THR A 15 -6.14 6.15 -9.36
CA THR A 15 -7.59 5.86 -9.39
C THR A 15 -8.08 5.48 -7.99
N GLU A 16 -9.15 6.11 -7.53
CA GLU A 16 -9.86 5.75 -6.30
C GLU A 16 -11.32 5.39 -6.62
N ASP A 17 -11.87 4.41 -5.88
CA ASP A 17 -13.29 4.08 -5.88
C ASP A 17 -13.97 4.95 -4.82
N CYS A 18 -14.88 5.83 -5.25
CA CYS A 18 -15.48 6.86 -4.41
C CYS A 18 -16.97 7.01 -4.66
N THR A 19 -17.71 7.48 -3.65
CA THR A 19 -19.13 7.84 -3.83
C THR A 19 -19.25 9.13 -4.63
N GLN A 20 -20.32 9.26 -5.43
CA GLN A 20 -20.58 10.51 -6.18
C GLN A 20 -20.60 11.74 -5.27
N HIS A 21 -21.18 11.65 -4.07
CA HIS A 21 -21.19 12.73 -3.09
C HIS A 21 -19.78 13.20 -2.73
N TYR A 22 -18.87 12.27 -2.40
CA TYR A 22 -17.50 12.60 -2.06
C TYR A 22 -16.76 13.23 -3.24
N ILE A 23 -17.02 12.74 -4.47
CA ILE A 23 -16.46 13.32 -5.69
C ILE A 23 -16.89 14.78 -5.87
N SER A 24 -18.17 15.08 -5.68
CA SER A 24 -18.70 16.43 -5.78
C SER A 24 -18.11 17.37 -4.72
N GLU A 25 -17.98 16.89 -3.47
CA GLU A 25 -17.41 17.67 -2.37
C GLU A 25 -15.94 18.04 -2.64
N VAL A 26 -15.12 17.08 -3.06
CA VAL A 26 -13.72 17.33 -3.40
C VAL A 26 -13.63 18.33 -4.56
N LYS A 27 -14.42 18.16 -5.63
CA LYS A 27 -14.40 19.10 -6.76
C LYS A 27 -14.78 20.52 -6.35
N ALA A 28 -15.74 20.68 -5.44
CA ALA A 28 -16.10 22.00 -4.91
C ALA A 28 -14.93 22.66 -4.14
N ASN A 29 -14.12 21.86 -3.44
CA ASN A 29 -13.00 22.33 -2.62
C ASN A 29 -11.70 22.58 -3.40
N PHE A 30 -11.57 22.12 -4.65
CA PHE A 30 -10.31 22.18 -5.41
C PHE A 30 -10.51 22.69 -6.84
N ALA A 31 -11.19 23.83 -6.99
CA ALA A 31 -11.38 24.52 -8.27
C ALA A 31 -11.97 23.62 -9.38
N GLY A 32 -12.92 22.76 -9.01
CA GLY A 32 -13.60 21.82 -9.92
C GLY A 32 -12.81 20.56 -10.25
N LYS A 33 -11.56 20.42 -9.78
CA LYS A 33 -10.71 19.26 -10.04
C LYS A 33 -10.93 18.15 -9.03
N TRP A 34 -10.88 16.91 -9.50
CA TRP A 34 -10.83 15.74 -8.62
C TRP A 34 -9.39 15.41 -8.24
N LEU A 35 -9.15 15.31 -6.93
CA LEU A 35 -7.90 14.85 -6.36
C LEU A 35 -8.13 13.56 -5.59
N CYS A 36 -7.22 12.59 -5.73
CA CYS A 36 -7.13 11.53 -4.74
C CYS A 36 -6.71 12.18 -3.43
N GLY A 37 -7.19 11.68 -2.29
CA GLY A 37 -6.96 12.47 -1.10
C GLY A 37 -5.55 12.38 -0.51
N LEU A 38 -4.60 11.68 -1.14
CA LEU A 38 -3.18 11.92 -0.86
C LEU A 38 -2.77 13.29 -1.41
N CYS A 39 -3.21 13.62 -2.63
CA CYS A 39 -2.96 14.92 -3.23
C CYS A 39 -3.80 16.02 -2.55
N SER A 40 -5.05 15.74 -2.16
CA SER A 40 -5.86 16.70 -1.37
C SER A 40 -5.19 17.08 -0.06
N GLU A 41 -4.62 16.09 0.67
CA GLU A 41 -3.93 16.36 1.93
C GLU A 41 -2.70 17.25 1.73
N VAL A 42 -1.91 16.99 0.69
CA VAL A 42 -0.73 17.81 0.40
C VAL A 42 -1.13 19.23 0.01
N VAL A 43 -2.13 19.43 -0.84
CA VAL A 43 -2.58 20.77 -1.22
C VAL A 43 -3.15 21.52 -0.01
N ASN A 44 -3.92 20.85 0.86
CA ASN A 44 -4.42 21.47 2.09
C ASN A 44 -3.29 21.82 3.07
N ASP A 45 -2.29 20.96 3.23
CA ASP A 45 -1.12 21.20 4.08
C ASP A 45 -0.35 22.44 3.59
N GLU A 46 -0.09 22.55 2.27
CA GLU A 46 0.55 23.72 1.66
C GLU A 46 -0.24 25.02 1.91
N VAL A 47 -1.56 25.01 1.70
CA VAL A 47 -2.41 26.20 1.97
C VAL A 47 -2.42 26.57 3.46
N SER A 48 -2.37 25.58 4.36
CA SER A 48 -2.47 25.80 5.81
C SER A 48 -1.16 26.22 6.48
N ARG A 49 -0.01 25.80 5.94
CA ARG A 49 1.32 26.03 6.55
C ARG A 49 1.91 27.40 6.24
N ASP A 50 1.41 28.05 5.21
CA ASP A 50 2.15 29.14 4.61
C ASP A 50 1.94 30.46 5.39
N LEU A 51 3.04 30.98 5.94
CA LEU A 51 3.08 32.30 6.60
C LEU A 51 2.82 33.43 5.60
N LYS A 52 3.01 33.15 4.30
CA LYS A 52 2.57 33.98 3.18
C LYS A 52 1.24 33.42 2.69
N GLN A 53 0.26 34.27 2.42
CA GLN A 53 -1.05 33.85 1.93
C GLN A 53 -0.93 33.23 0.53
N THR A 54 -0.62 31.94 0.44
CA THR A 54 -0.67 31.17 -0.80
C THR A 54 -2.12 30.76 -1.06
N THR A 55 -2.60 31.07 -2.25
CA THR A 55 -3.97 30.72 -2.64
C THR A 55 -4.09 29.22 -2.92
N LEU A 56 -5.30 28.69 -2.77
CA LEU A 56 -5.61 27.29 -3.12
C LEU A 56 -5.17 26.95 -4.55
N GLU A 57 -5.38 27.86 -5.50
CA GLU A 57 -5.07 27.66 -6.92
C GLU A 57 -3.56 27.63 -7.17
N GLU A 58 -2.77 28.47 -6.48
CA GLU A 58 -1.31 28.44 -6.55
C GLU A 58 -0.76 27.12 -5.99
N ALA A 59 -1.22 26.71 -4.80
CA ALA A 59 -0.82 25.45 -4.18
C ALA A 59 -1.18 24.25 -5.07
N LEU A 60 -2.39 24.23 -5.63
CA LEU A 60 -2.85 23.19 -6.54
C LEU A 60 -2.02 23.13 -7.83
N ASN A 61 -1.74 24.27 -8.46
CA ASN A 61 -0.94 24.33 -9.68
C ASN A 61 0.50 23.88 -9.44
N ALA A 62 1.11 24.30 -8.33
CA ALA A 62 2.43 23.84 -7.92
C ALA A 62 2.46 22.32 -7.70
N HIS A 63 1.43 21.77 -7.04
CA HIS A 63 1.32 20.34 -6.79
C HIS A 63 1.13 19.52 -8.08
N VAL A 64 0.30 19.99 -9.02
CA VAL A 64 0.13 19.35 -10.34
C VAL A 64 1.46 19.29 -11.10
N LEU A 65 2.20 20.40 -11.14
CA LEU A 65 3.52 20.45 -11.78
C LEU A 65 4.53 19.52 -11.10
N PHE A 66 4.46 19.40 -9.77
CA PHE A 66 5.30 18.48 -9.01
C PHE A 66 4.95 17.02 -9.32
N CYS A 67 3.67 16.64 -9.26
CA CYS A 67 3.22 15.29 -9.56
C CYS A 67 3.54 14.87 -11.00
N GLY A 68 3.43 15.79 -11.97
CA GLY A 68 3.76 15.55 -13.37
C GLY A 68 5.23 15.15 -13.63
N LYS A 69 6.14 15.38 -12.67
CA LYS A 69 7.55 14.92 -12.76
C LYS A 69 7.68 13.41 -12.56
N PHE A 70 6.70 12.78 -11.93
CA PHE A 70 6.73 11.35 -11.63
C PHE A 70 5.94 10.57 -12.69
N LYS A 71 6.53 9.46 -13.16
CA LYS A 71 5.88 8.58 -14.15
C LYS A 71 4.86 7.61 -13.54
N ALA A 72 4.93 7.40 -12.23
CA ALA A 72 4.09 6.46 -11.49
C ALA A 72 3.35 7.21 -10.39
N ASN A 73 2.12 6.78 -10.12
CA ASN A 73 1.32 7.37 -9.05
C ASN A 73 1.90 7.00 -7.65
N PRO A 74 1.56 7.76 -6.60
CA PRO A 74 2.08 7.52 -5.26
C PRO A 74 1.85 6.09 -4.75
N ALA A 75 0.70 5.47 -5.06
CA ALA A 75 0.40 4.11 -4.61
C ALA A 75 1.32 3.07 -5.22
N GLU A 76 1.70 3.23 -6.49
CA GLU A 76 2.67 2.37 -7.15
C GLU A 76 4.07 2.53 -6.58
N LEU A 77 4.49 3.77 -6.32
CA LEU A 77 5.80 4.06 -5.72
C LEU A 77 5.91 3.45 -4.32
N VAL A 78 4.88 3.63 -3.49
CA VAL A 78 4.84 3.05 -2.13
C VAL A 78 4.83 1.53 -2.21
N ALA A 79 4.00 0.92 -3.06
CA ALA A 79 3.96 -0.53 -3.22
C ALA A 79 5.32 -1.09 -3.72
N ALA A 80 5.99 -0.39 -4.63
CA ALA A 80 7.32 -0.77 -5.12
C ALA A 80 8.38 -0.65 -4.01
N GLY A 81 8.34 0.43 -3.22
CA GLY A 81 9.21 0.62 -2.07
C GLY A 81 9.03 -0.48 -1.02
N MET A 82 7.79 -0.80 -0.67
CA MET A 82 7.46 -1.91 0.24
C MET A 82 7.99 -3.24 -0.29
N LYS A 83 7.75 -3.54 -1.57
CA LYS A 83 8.28 -4.75 -2.23
C LYS A 83 9.80 -4.81 -2.15
N GLN A 84 10.49 -3.69 -2.37
CA GLN A 84 11.94 -3.62 -2.32
C GLN A 84 12.48 -3.81 -0.90
N MET A 85 11.87 -3.20 0.11
CA MET A 85 12.28 -3.35 1.50
C MET A 85 12.17 -4.80 1.97
N LEU A 86 11.07 -5.48 1.64
CA LEU A 86 10.86 -6.89 1.98
C LEU A 86 11.84 -7.82 1.24
N ARG A 87 12.31 -7.42 0.06
CA ARG A 87 13.33 -8.15 -0.72
C ARG A 87 14.75 -7.93 -0.21
N ARG A 88 15.12 -6.72 0.21
CA ARG A 88 16.49 -6.36 0.62
C ARG A 88 16.95 -7.05 1.89
N ARG A 89 16.04 -7.47 2.77
CA ARG A 89 16.35 -8.27 3.96
C ARG A 89 16.53 -9.76 3.63
N SER A 90 17.02 -10.10 2.43
CA SER A 90 17.21 -11.50 2.07
C SER A 90 18.49 -12.07 2.68
N ALA A 91 18.41 -13.25 3.28
CA ALA A 91 19.54 -13.97 3.84
C ALA A 91 19.70 -15.34 3.17
N ASN A 92 20.95 -15.79 3.05
CA ASN A 92 21.29 -17.11 2.53
C ASN A 92 21.34 -18.10 3.69
N PHE A 93 20.50 -19.13 3.62
CA PHE A 93 20.45 -20.23 4.58
C PHE A 93 20.78 -21.53 3.87
N ALA A 94 21.94 -22.12 4.18
CA ALA A 94 22.39 -23.40 3.61
C ALA A 94 22.31 -23.45 2.06
N GLY A 95 22.63 -22.34 1.37
CA GLY A 95 22.58 -22.24 -0.08
C GLY A 95 21.22 -21.84 -0.68
N LYS A 96 20.19 -21.61 0.16
CA LYS A 96 18.86 -21.13 -0.26
C LYS A 96 18.66 -19.67 0.15
N TRP A 97 18.21 -18.84 -0.79
CA TRP A 97 17.88 -17.44 -0.50
C TRP A 97 16.44 -17.32 0.02
N LEU A 98 16.30 -16.79 1.23
CA LEU A 98 15.01 -16.42 1.81
C LEU A 98 14.79 -14.91 1.71
N CYS A 99 13.53 -14.46 1.54
CA CYS A 99 13.19 -13.06 1.71
C CYS A 99 13.19 -12.67 3.21
N GLY A 100 13.19 -11.38 3.53
CA GLY A 100 13.29 -10.92 4.92
C GLY A 100 12.21 -11.44 5.85
N LEU A 101 10.99 -11.56 5.36
CA LEU A 101 9.87 -12.12 6.14
C LEU A 101 10.09 -13.60 6.43
N CYS A 102 10.56 -14.35 5.43
CA CYS A 102 10.85 -15.77 5.59
C CYS A 102 12.07 -16.01 6.50
N SER A 103 13.08 -15.14 6.41
CA SER A 103 14.26 -15.19 7.26
C SER A 103 13.93 -14.96 8.73
N GLU A 104 13.05 -14.01 9.05
CA GLU A 104 12.63 -13.71 10.42
C GLU A 104 11.86 -14.89 11.04
N VAL A 105 10.91 -15.47 10.29
CA VAL A 105 10.16 -16.66 10.72
C VAL A 105 11.09 -17.86 10.98
N VAL A 106 12.05 -18.13 10.10
CA VAL A 106 13.00 -19.24 10.30
C VAL A 106 13.93 -18.98 11.50
N ASN A 107 14.35 -17.74 11.74
CA ASN A 107 15.19 -17.40 12.90
C ASN A 107 14.41 -17.52 14.23
N ASP A 108 13.14 -17.11 14.27
CA ASP A 108 12.27 -17.24 15.44
C ASP A 108 12.00 -18.73 15.77
N GLU A 109 11.83 -19.58 14.75
CA GLU A 109 11.65 -21.02 14.92
C GLU A 109 12.90 -21.71 15.50
N VAL A 110 14.11 -21.25 15.14
CA VAL A 110 15.38 -21.78 15.64
C VAL A 110 15.72 -21.25 17.04
N SER A 111 15.21 -20.07 17.39
CA SER A 111 15.52 -19.37 18.66
C SER A 111 14.45 -19.58 19.74
N GLY A 112 13.32 -20.19 19.41
CA GLY A 112 12.20 -20.45 20.33
C GLY A 112 12.48 -21.61 21.28
N ASP A 113 12.47 -21.32 22.59
CA ASP A 113 12.58 -22.30 23.67
C ASP A 113 11.48 -23.38 23.57
N LEU A 114 11.82 -24.58 23.04
CA LEU A 114 11.35 -25.91 23.49
C LEU A 114 11.63 -27.06 22.49
N LYS A 115 12.16 -26.81 21.29
CA LYS A 115 12.64 -27.89 20.39
C LYS A 115 13.90 -27.45 19.65
N GLN A 116 14.98 -28.23 19.77
CA GLN A 116 16.14 -28.11 18.87
C GLN A 116 15.73 -28.59 17.47
N THR A 117 14.99 -27.76 16.74
CA THR A 117 14.84 -27.94 15.30
C THR A 117 16.09 -27.42 14.63
N THR A 118 16.70 -28.24 13.78
CA THR A 118 17.85 -27.80 13.00
C THR A 118 17.43 -26.68 12.04
N LEU A 119 18.39 -25.83 11.67
CA LEU A 119 18.15 -24.78 10.66
C LEU A 119 17.55 -25.35 9.37
N GLU A 120 17.98 -26.54 8.98
CA GLU A 120 17.51 -27.23 7.78
C GLU A 120 16.05 -27.71 7.91
N GLU A 121 15.64 -28.21 9.07
CA GLU A 121 14.25 -28.61 9.33
C GLU A 121 13.31 -27.39 9.33
N ALA A 122 13.69 -26.31 10.03
CA ALA A 122 12.93 -25.05 10.04
C ALA A 122 12.81 -24.48 8.61
N LEU A 123 13.92 -24.45 7.87
CA LEU A 123 13.94 -24.00 6.48
C LEU A 123 13.04 -24.85 5.57
N ASN A 124 13.10 -26.18 5.67
CA ASN A 124 12.29 -27.07 4.84
C ASN A 124 10.80 -26.98 5.20
N ALA A 125 10.45 -26.89 6.48
CA ALA A 125 9.08 -26.65 6.93
C ALA A 125 8.54 -25.31 6.40
N HIS A 126 9.35 -24.25 6.48
CA HIS A 126 8.99 -22.93 5.97
C HIS A 126 8.81 -22.93 4.45
N VAL A 127 9.71 -23.56 3.69
CA VAL A 127 9.61 -23.65 2.22
C VAL A 127 8.34 -24.42 1.81
N LEU A 128 8.01 -25.52 2.48
CA LEU A 128 6.79 -26.29 2.24
C LEU A 128 5.53 -25.47 2.55
N PHE A 129 5.55 -24.68 3.62
CA PHE A 129 4.45 -23.77 3.96
C PHE A 129 4.33 -22.63 2.95
N CYS A 130 5.44 -21.96 2.64
CA CYS A 130 5.51 -20.82 1.73
C CYS A 130 5.13 -21.21 0.29
N GLY A 131 5.48 -22.42 -0.15
CA GLY A 131 5.09 -22.97 -1.44
C GLY A 131 3.58 -23.16 -1.64
N LYS A 132 2.78 -23.11 -0.56
CA LYS A 132 1.29 -23.12 -0.66
C LYS A 132 0.74 -21.78 -1.16
N PHE A 133 1.52 -20.71 -1.13
CA PHE A 133 1.12 -19.40 -1.63
C PHE A 133 1.49 -19.26 -3.11
N LYS A 134 0.50 -18.89 -3.94
CA LYS A 134 0.68 -18.73 -5.40
C LYS A 134 1.60 -17.55 -5.80
N ALA A 135 1.88 -16.64 -4.87
CA ALA A 135 2.73 -15.48 -5.08
C ALA A 135 3.59 -15.23 -3.85
N ASN A 136 4.77 -14.65 -4.06
CA ASN A 136 5.68 -14.29 -2.97
C ASN A 136 5.01 -13.29 -2.01
N PRO A 137 5.16 -13.44 -0.67
CA PRO A 137 4.61 -12.51 0.32
C PRO A 137 4.85 -11.02 0.03
N ALA A 138 6.03 -10.65 -0.48
CA ALA A 138 6.34 -9.26 -0.84
C ALA A 138 5.45 -8.73 -1.98
N GLU A 139 5.01 -9.60 -2.88
CA GLU A 139 4.10 -9.25 -3.98
C GLU A 139 2.66 -9.13 -3.48
N LEU A 140 2.25 -10.01 -2.56
CA LEU A 140 0.95 -9.93 -1.91
C LEU A 140 0.81 -8.65 -1.09
N VAL A 141 1.86 -8.27 -0.34
CA VAL A 141 1.88 -7.00 0.41
C VAL A 141 1.81 -5.80 -0.53
N ALA A 142 2.60 -5.80 -1.62
CA ALA A 142 2.56 -4.73 -2.60
C ALA A 142 1.19 -4.61 -3.28
N ALA A 143 0.55 -5.73 -3.64
CA ALA A 143 -0.80 -5.75 -4.21
C ALA A 143 -1.85 -5.25 -3.21
N GLY A 144 -1.76 -5.70 -1.94
CA GLY A 144 -2.61 -5.22 -0.86
C GLY A 144 -2.47 -3.71 -0.66
N MET A 145 -1.26 -3.18 -0.68
CA MET A 145 -1.00 -1.74 -0.57
C MET A 145 -1.66 -0.93 -1.71
N LYS A 146 -1.52 -1.42 -2.96
CA LYS A 146 -2.21 -0.80 -4.10
C LYS A 146 -3.73 -0.83 -3.95
N GLN A 147 -4.28 -1.91 -3.41
CA GLN A 147 -5.72 -2.05 -3.20
C GLN A 147 -6.24 -1.12 -2.08
N MET A 148 -5.50 -1.00 -0.97
CA MET A 148 -5.88 -0.12 0.14
C MET A 148 -5.93 1.34 -0.30
N LEU A 149 -4.95 1.78 -1.09
CA LEU A 149 -4.89 3.15 -1.61
C LEU A 149 -5.92 3.45 -2.72
N ARG A 150 -6.62 2.44 -3.24
CA ARG A 150 -7.73 2.63 -4.19
C ARG A 150 -9.06 2.89 -3.49
N ARG A 151 -9.21 2.65 -2.19
CA ARG A 151 -10.51 2.74 -1.50
C ARG A 151 -10.49 3.80 -0.41
N ARG A 152 -11.29 4.84 -0.55
CA ARG A 152 -11.57 5.79 0.54
C ARG A 152 -12.92 5.46 1.17
N SER A 153 -12.85 4.89 2.37
CA SER A 153 -13.99 4.47 3.20
C SER A 153 -14.71 5.68 3.80
N GLY A 154 -15.44 6.44 2.97
CA GLY A 154 -16.43 7.40 3.45
C GLY A 154 -17.69 6.72 3.96
N ASP A 155 -18.17 5.69 3.24
CA ASP A 155 -19.15 4.70 3.70
C ASP A 155 -19.33 3.65 2.60
N MET A 156 -19.28 2.36 2.97
CA MET A 156 -20.12 1.25 2.47
C MET A 156 -19.43 -0.11 2.60
N LEU A 157 -19.89 -0.82 3.64
CA LEU A 157 -19.81 -2.26 3.91
C LEU A 157 -18.41 -2.84 4.21
N PRO A 158 -18.31 -3.73 5.22
CA PRO A 158 -17.08 -4.45 5.44
C PRO A 158 -16.73 -5.16 4.15
N ALA A 159 -15.51 -4.93 3.65
CA ALA A 159 -14.92 -5.84 2.70
C ALA A 159 -15.24 -7.26 3.21
N LYS A 160 -15.81 -8.11 2.37
CA LYS A 160 -15.79 -9.54 2.62
C LYS A 160 -14.31 -9.91 2.66
N SER A 161 -13.70 -9.72 3.81
CA SER A 161 -12.44 -10.30 4.16
C SER A 161 -12.72 -11.78 3.97
N LYS A 162 -12.16 -12.35 2.89
CA LYS A 162 -11.89 -13.77 2.90
C LYS A 162 -10.96 -13.93 4.09
N MET A 163 -11.54 -14.17 5.26
CA MET A 163 -10.79 -14.55 6.44
C MET A 163 -9.89 -15.67 5.94
N PHE A 164 -8.59 -15.45 5.98
CA PHE A 164 -7.67 -16.56 6.01
C PHE A 164 -8.14 -17.38 7.20
N ARG A 165 -8.87 -18.48 6.93
CA ARG A 165 -9.17 -19.48 7.94
C ARG A 165 -7.79 -19.87 8.46
N ARG A 166 -7.48 -19.49 9.70
CA ARG A 166 -6.43 -20.14 10.47
C ARG A 166 -6.87 -21.59 10.56
N SER A 167 -6.40 -22.42 9.64
CA SER A 167 -6.40 -23.86 9.87
C SER A 167 -5.58 -24.04 11.13
N LYS A 168 -6.24 -24.48 12.20
CA LYS A 168 -5.59 -24.91 13.43
C LYS A 168 -4.57 -25.98 13.01
N PHE A 169 -3.29 -25.68 13.18
CA PHE A 169 -2.25 -26.68 13.38
C PHE A 169 -2.01 -26.77 14.88
#